data_AF-A0A929Z7M4-F1
#
_entry.id   AF-A0A929Z7M4-F1
#
_cell.length_a   1.000
_cell.length_b   1.000
_cell.length_c   1.000
_cell.angle_alpha   90.00
_cell.angle_beta   90.00
_cell.angle_gamma   90.00
#
_symmetry.space_group_name_H-M   'P 1'
#
loop_
_entity.id
_entity.type
_entity.pdbx_description
1 polymer ?
#
loop_
_entity_poly.entity_id
_entity_poly.type
_entity_poly.pdbx_seq_one_letter_code
_entity_poly.pdbx_strand_id
1 'polypeptide(L)'
;MKREPRDLKALVSEYEQKLAGASVPLWMDAPELLDILDYYEQNNQYYEAETCMRLALRLHPDDPEVQIRRAYRYKNEGRWADADEVVRRMSDQQHLDVQFYYAERALSRLEFDAADAIY
;
A
#
# COMPACT_ATOMS: atom_id res chain seq x y z
N MET A 1 9.94 -12.73 1.07
CA MET A 1 10.58 -13.41 2.23
C MET A 1 10.32 -12.49 3.43
N LYS A 2 9.42 -12.84 4.35
CA LYS A 2 9.04 -11.93 5.44
C LYS A 2 10.22 -11.79 6.41
N ARG A 3 10.62 -10.55 6.73
CA ARG A 3 11.70 -10.26 7.68
C ARG A 3 11.38 -10.83 9.06
N GLU A 4 12.42 -11.19 9.81
CA GLU A 4 12.24 -11.65 11.18
C GLU A 4 11.66 -10.53 12.06
N PRO A 5 10.79 -10.82 13.03
CA PRO A 5 10.11 -9.80 13.82
C PRO A 5 11.05 -8.96 14.70
N ARG A 6 12.26 -9.45 14.98
CA ARG A 6 13.31 -8.67 15.66
C ARG A 6 13.95 -7.63 14.74
N ASP A 7 14.19 -7.99 13.48
CA ASP A 7 14.72 -7.07 12.47
C ASP A 7 13.70 -5.99 12.11
N LEU A 8 12.41 -6.34 12.06
CA LEU A 8 11.34 -5.37 11.77
C LEU A 8 11.27 -4.26 12.84
N LYS A 9 11.38 -4.62 14.13
CA LYS A 9 11.38 -3.63 15.21
C LYS A 9 12.60 -2.71 15.15
N ALA A 10 13.76 -3.25 14.80
CA ALA A 10 14.97 -2.45 14.62
C ALA A 10 14.80 -1.46 13.45
N LEU A 11 14.26 -1.93 12.33
CA LEU A 11 13.97 -1.11 11.15
C LEU A 11 13.00 0.05 11.47
N VAL A 12 11.91 -0.23 12.18
CA VAL A 12 10.94 0.80 12.61
C VAL A 12 11.61 1.82 13.53
N SER A 13 12.44 1.37 14.48
CA SER A 13 13.15 2.28 15.39
C SER A 13 14.14 3.18 14.64
N GLU A 14 14.87 2.64 13.67
CA GLU A 14 15.76 3.42 12.82
C GLU A 14 15.00 4.47 12.00
N TYR A 15 13.87 4.08 11.42
CA TYR A 15 12.97 4.98 10.70
C TYR A 15 12.50 6.15 11.58
N GLU A 16 12.04 5.88 12.79
CA GLU A 16 11.57 6.89 13.74
C GLU A 16 12.69 7.85 14.18
N GLN A 17 13.90 7.33 14.42
CA GLN A 17 15.07 8.15 14.74
C GLN A 17 15.43 9.08 13.59
N LYS A 18 15.41 8.58 12.35
CA LYS A 18 15.71 9.39 11.16
C LYS A 18 14.64 10.47 10.93
N LEU A 19 13.36 10.17 11.18
CA LEU A 19 12.28 11.16 11.14
C LEU A 19 12.45 12.26 12.21
N ALA A 20 12.77 11.86 13.45
CA ALA A 20 12.93 12.80 14.56
C ALA A 20 14.19 13.68 14.44
N GLY A 21 15.26 13.15 13.85
CA GLY A 21 16.54 13.83 13.71
C GLY A 21 16.59 14.97 12.69
N ALA A 22 15.48 15.31 12.03
CA ALA A 22 15.41 16.30 10.94
C ALA A 22 16.48 16.10 9.84
N SER A 23 16.93 14.86 9.65
CA SER A 23 17.96 14.53 8.67
C SER A 23 17.34 14.45 7.29
N VAL A 24 17.51 15.51 6.50
CA VAL A 24 17.07 15.60 5.11
C VAL A 24 18.29 15.38 4.21
N PRO A 25 18.27 14.44 3.23
CA PRO A 25 17.14 13.60 2.80
C PRO A 25 17.17 12.19 3.41
N LEU A 26 16.03 11.75 3.95
CA LEU A 26 15.77 10.36 4.31
C LEU A 26 15.65 9.52 3.03
N TRP A 27 16.63 8.66 2.79
CA TRP A 27 16.60 7.62 1.77
C TRP A 27 16.32 6.27 2.43
N MET A 28 15.38 5.51 1.85
CA MET A 28 14.99 4.17 2.28
C MET A 28 14.35 3.46 1.08
N ASP A 29 14.55 2.15 0.97
CA ASP A 29 14.05 1.38 -0.17
C ASP A 29 12.55 1.07 -0.03
N ALA A 30 11.86 0.87 -1.16
CA ALA A 30 10.42 0.60 -1.19
C ALA A 30 10.01 -0.60 -0.32
N PRO A 31 10.68 -1.77 -0.38
CA PRO A 31 10.30 -2.92 0.45
C PRO A 31 10.41 -2.63 1.96
N GLU A 32 11.37 -1.81 2.38
CA GLU A 32 11.53 -1.45 3.80
C GLU A 32 10.42 -0.53 4.27
N LEU A 33 10.05 0.45 3.46
CA LEU A 33 8.92 1.33 3.75
C LEU A 33 7.60 0.54 3.79
N LEU A 34 7.44 -0.47 2.92
CA LEU A 34 6.26 -1.33 2.93
C LEU A 34 6.22 -2.27 4.14
N ASP A 35 7.36 -2.81 4.57
CA ASP A 35 7.46 -3.58 5.83
C ASP A 35 7.09 -2.72 7.06
N ILE A 36 7.58 -1.47 7.12
CA ILE A 36 7.26 -0.52 8.19
C ILE A 36 5.77 -0.14 8.14
N LEU A 37 5.23 0.07 6.94
CA LEU A 37 3.81 0.33 6.73
C LEU A 37 2.96 -0.84 7.26
N ASP A 38 3.29 -2.07 6.88
CA ASP A 38 2.64 -3.29 7.38
C ASP A 38 2.68 -3.37 8.90
N TYR A 39 3.82 -3.03 9.51
CA TYR A 39 3.96 -2.97 10.95
C TYR A 39 2.98 -1.98 11.58
N TYR A 40 2.92 -0.75 11.08
CA TYR A 40 1.99 0.26 11.62
C TYR A 40 0.53 -0.13 11.41
N GLU A 41 0.17 -0.68 10.25
CA GLU A 41 -1.19 -1.17 9.98
C GLU A 41 -1.59 -2.31 10.92
N GLN A 42 -0.71 -3.29 11.16
CA GLN A 42 -0.95 -4.40 12.09
C GLN A 42 -1.10 -3.94 13.56
N ASN A 43 -0.48 -2.82 13.92
CA ASN A 43 -0.58 -2.22 15.26
C ASN A 43 -1.69 -1.15 15.37
N ASN A 44 -2.53 -0.98 14.34
CA ASN A 44 -3.58 0.06 14.27
C ASN A 44 -3.05 1.50 14.39
N GLN A 45 -1.79 1.74 14.02
CA GLN A 45 -1.14 3.04 14.03
C GLN A 45 -1.38 3.76 12.70
N TYR A 46 -2.64 4.14 12.46
CA TYR A 46 -3.08 4.63 11.15
C TYR A 46 -2.41 5.94 10.71
N TYR A 47 -2.07 6.82 11.65
CA TYR A 47 -1.42 8.10 11.34
C TYR A 47 0.03 7.90 10.87
N GLU A 48 0.75 7.03 11.54
CA GLU A 48 2.12 6.64 11.20
C GLU A 48 2.14 5.87 9.87
N ALA A 49 1.18 4.96 9.66
CA ALA A 49 0.99 4.26 8.41
C ALA A 49 0.74 5.23 7.23
N GLU A 50 -0.14 6.22 7.38
CA GLU A 50 -0.37 7.24 6.35
C GLU A 50 0.89 8.08 6.07
N THR A 51 1.64 8.42 7.11
CA THR A 51 2.90 9.18 6.95
C THR A 51 3.95 8.36 6.22
N CYS A 52 4.09 7.08 6.56
CA CYS A 52 4.98 6.15 5.89
C CYS A 52 4.59 5.96 4.41
N MET A 53 3.29 5.77 4.13
CA MET A 53 2.79 5.62 2.76
C MET A 53 3.07 6.85 1.89
N ARG A 54 2.88 8.06 2.42
CA ARG A 54 3.22 9.30 1.70
C ARG A 54 4.72 9.41 1.40
N LEU A 55 5.57 8.94 2.30
CA LEU A 55 7.00 8.90 2.07
C LEU A 55 7.36 7.89 0.98
N ALA A 56 6.79 6.68 1.02
CA ALA A 56 6.98 5.65 0.00
C ALA A 56 6.60 6.18 -1.40
N LEU A 57 5.44 6.84 -1.53
CA LEU A 57 5.00 7.44 -2.79
C LEU A 57 5.90 8.61 -3.26
N ARG A 58 6.53 9.33 -2.33
CA ARG A 58 7.44 10.43 -2.68
C ARG A 58 8.79 9.93 -3.17
N LEU A 59 9.32 8.89 -2.54
CA LEU A 59 10.64 8.33 -2.87
C LEU A 59 10.57 7.39 -4.07
N HIS A 60 9.51 6.59 -4.16
CA HIS A 60 9.33 5.54 -5.14
C HIS A 60 7.97 5.68 -5.86
N PRO A 61 7.75 6.78 -6.61
CA PRO A 61 6.46 7.05 -7.25
C PRO A 61 6.08 6.04 -8.33
N ASP A 62 7.05 5.37 -8.96
CA ASP A 62 6.79 4.43 -10.06
C ASP A 62 6.99 2.96 -9.65
N ASP A 63 7.25 2.70 -8.36
CA ASP A 63 7.44 1.34 -7.86
C ASP A 63 6.10 0.57 -7.89
N PRO A 64 6.05 -0.61 -8.55
CA PRO A 64 4.82 -1.37 -8.68
C PRO A 64 4.19 -1.80 -7.34
N GLU A 65 5.01 -2.14 -6.35
CA GLU A 65 4.55 -2.61 -5.04
C GLU A 65 3.97 -1.45 -4.22
N VAL A 66 4.57 -0.26 -4.33
CA VAL A 66 4.03 0.98 -3.73
C VAL A 66 2.72 1.40 -4.41
N GLN A 67 2.65 1.35 -5.75
CA GLN A 67 1.42 1.72 -6.47
C GLN A 67 0.28 0.75 -6.21
N ILE A 68 0.54 -0.56 -6.18
CA ILE A 68 -0.51 -1.52 -5.86
C ILE A 68 -1.00 -1.32 -4.44
N ARG A 69 -0.10 -1.07 -3.47
CA ARG A 69 -0.50 -0.76 -2.10
C ARG A 69 -1.41 0.45 -2.01
N ARG A 70 -1.12 1.51 -2.78
CA ARG A 70 -1.96 2.70 -2.89
C ARG A 70 -3.35 2.37 -3.42
N ALA A 71 -3.45 1.54 -4.48
CA ALA A 71 -4.73 1.12 -5.02
C ALA A 71 -5.56 0.34 -4.00
N TYR A 72 -4.94 -0.58 -3.25
CA TYR A 72 -5.61 -1.32 -2.18
C TYR A 72 -6.10 -0.42 -1.04
N ARG A 73 -5.38 0.64 -0.70
CA ARG A 73 -5.86 1.63 0.29
C ARG A 73 -7.07 2.41 -0.23
N TYR A 74 -7.05 2.90 -1.47
CA TYR A 74 -8.23 3.51 -2.07
C TYR A 74 -9.43 2.55 -2.13
N LYS A 75 -9.18 1.28 -2.44
CA LYS A 75 -10.19 0.22 -2.37
C LYS A 75 -10.81 0.13 -0.97
N ASN A 76 -9.98 0.04 0.07
CA ASN A 76 -10.44 -0.08 1.46
C ASN A 76 -11.21 1.16 1.95
N GLU A 77 -10.93 2.34 1.38
CA GLU A 77 -11.69 3.58 1.59
C GLU A 77 -13.01 3.64 0.79
N GLY A 78 -13.33 2.62 -0.01
CA GLY A 78 -14.49 2.60 -0.91
C GLY A 78 -14.31 3.41 -2.20
N ARG A 79 -13.11 3.96 -2.44
CA ARG A 79 -12.76 4.82 -3.57
C ARG A 79 -12.28 3.99 -4.77
N TRP A 80 -13.17 3.15 -5.27
CA TRP A 80 -12.88 2.23 -6.37
C TRP A 80 -12.41 2.93 -7.65
N ALA A 81 -12.92 4.12 -7.96
CA ALA A 81 -12.50 4.87 -9.15
C ALA A 81 -11.02 5.28 -9.09
N ASP A 82 -10.56 5.76 -7.93
CA ASP A 82 -9.16 6.14 -7.73
C ASP A 82 -8.24 4.91 -7.74
N ALA A 83 -8.69 3.81 -7.14
CA ALA A 83 -7.98 2.54 -7.18
C ALA A 83 -7.83 2.02 -8.62
N ASP A 84 -8.91 2.03 -9.40
CA ASP A 84 -8.93 1.60 -10.80
C ASP A 84 -7.98 2.48 -11.66
N GLU A 85 -7.90 3.79 -11.40
CA GLU A 85 -6.99 4.70 -12.10
C GLU A 85 -5.51 4.39 -11.80
N VAL A 86 -5.18 4.11 -10.55
CA VAL A 86 -3.81 3.75 -10.14
C VAL A 86 -3.37 2.47 -10.84
N VAL A 87 -4.16 1.40 -10.74
CA VAL A 87 -3.79 0.09 -11.31
C VAL A 87 -3.68 0.15 -12.83
N ARG A 88 -4.57 0.89 -13.50
CA ARG A 88 -4.51 1.08 -14.96
C ARG A 88 -3.25 1.80 -15.43
N ARG A 89 -2.64 2.63 -14.58
CA ARG A 89 -1.40 3.36 -14.90
C ARG A 89 -0.13 2.58 -14.61
N MET A 90 -0.22 1.46 -13.89
CA MET A 90 0.95 0.62 -13.63
C MET A 90 1.53 0.09 -14.94
N SER A 91 2.86 0.12 -15.07
CA SER A 91 3.55 -0.31 -16.29
C SER A 91 3.42 -1.81 -16.54
N ASP A 92 3.51 -2.62 -15.48
CA ASP A 92 3.36 -4.06 -15.54
C ASP A 92 1.92 -4.50 -15.24
N GLN A 93 1.11 -4.60 -16.29
CA GLN A 93 -0.26 -5.14 -16.18
C GLN A 93 -0.31 -6.66 -15.99
N GLN A 94 0.80 -7.39 -16.17
CA GLN A 94 0.86 -8.85 -15.98
C GLN A 94 1.32 -9.22 -14.57
N HIS A 95 1.69 -8.25 -13.75
CA HIS A 95 2.05 -8.47 -12.36
C HIS A 95 0.91 -9.17 -11.62
N LEU A 96 1.27 -10.14 -10.78
CA LEU A 96 0.31 -10.99 -10.09
C LEU A 96 -0.68 -10.18 -9.25
N ASP A 97 -0.22 -9.15 -8.55
CA ASP A 97 -1.08 -8.31 -7.72
C ASP A 97 -2.03 -7.43 -8.53
N VAL A 98 -1.65 -7.04 -9.75
CA VAL A 98 -2.53 -6.31 -10.68
C VAL A 98 -3.66 -7.24 -11.16
N GLN A 99 -3.32 -8.48 -11.49
CA GLN A 99 -4.30 -9.50 -11.87
C GLN A 99 -5.25 -9.82 -10.71
N PHE A 100 -4.72 -9.97 -9.48
CA PHE A 100 -5.54 -10.15 -8.28
C PHE A 100 -6.47 -8.97 -8.03
N TYR A 101 -5.98 -7.74 -8.16
CA TYR A 101 -6.81 -6.55 -8.01
C TYR A 101 -7.99 -6.57 -9.01
N TYR A 102 -7.74 -6.86 -10.29
CA TYR A 102 -8.82 -6.92 -11.28
C TYR A 102 -9.81 -8.06 -11.00
N ALA A 103 -9.34 -9.20 -10.49
CA ALA A 103 -10.21 -10.29 -10.07
C ALA A 103 -11.11 -9.88 -8.90
N GLU A 104 -10.55 -9.26 -7.85
CA GLU A 104 -11.32 -8.71 -6.73
C GLU A 104 -12.31 -7.63 -7.18
N ARG A 105 -11.92 -6.79 -8.14
CA ARG A 105 -12.77 -5.75 -8.72
C ARG A 105 -13.94 -6.34 -9.52
N ALA A 106 -13.72 -7.44 -10.24
CA ALA A 106 -14.78 -8.15 -10.95
C ALA A 106 -15.75 -8.82 -9.96
N LEU A 107 -15.22 -9.46 -8.91
CA LEU A 107 -16.02 -10.05 -7.84
C LEU A 107 -16.87 -9.00 -7.13
N SER A 108 -16.32 -7.84 -6.79
CA SER A 108 -17.10 -6.78 -6.15
C SER A 108 -18.24 -6.28 -7.03
N ARG A 109 -18.07 -6.21 -8.36
CA ARG A 109 -19.17 -5.87 -9.29
C ARG A 109 -20.23 -6.97 -9.39
N LEU A 110 -19.82 -8.23 -9.36
CA LEU A 110 -20.74 -9.38 -9.33
C LEU A 110 -21.52 -9.48 -8.01
N GLU A 111 -21.03 -8.89 -6.92
CA GLU A 111 -21.76 -8.73 -5.65
C GLU A 111 -22.82 -7.61 -5.71
N PHE A 112 -22.73 -6.66 -6.64
CA PHE A 112 -23.75 -5.63 -6.84
C PHE A 112 -24.83 -6.05 -7.85
N ASP A 113 -24.47 -6.75 -8.93
CA ASP A 113 -25.47 -7.21 -9.93
C ASP A 113 -26.47 -8.22 -9.34
N ALA A 114 -26.08 -8.96 -8.29
CA ALA A 114 -26.98 -9.86 -7.57
C ALA A 114 -27.90 -9.16 -6.56
N ALA A 115 -27.62 -7.91 -6.18
CA ALA A 115 -28.41 -7.15 -5.21
C ALA A 115 -29.68 -6.53 -5.84
N ASP A 116 -29.64 -6.17 -7.13
CA ASP A 116 -30.77 -5.56 -7.84
C ASP A 116 -31.77 -6.59 -8.42
N ALA A 117 -31.43 -7.89 -8.40
CA ALA A 117 -32.33 -8.97 -8.84
C ALA A 117 -33.27 -9.51 -7.73
N ILE A 118 -33.23 -8.91 -6.53
CA ILE A 118 -34.18 -9.17 -5.45
C ILE A 118 -35.19 -8.02 -5.39
N TYR A 119 -36.14 -8.01 -6.32
CA TYR A 119 -37.40 -7.27 -6.23
C TYR A 119 -38.57 -8.19 -6.59
#